data_AF-A0A926G4M3-F1
#
_entry.id   AF-A0A926G4M3-F1
#
_cell.length_a   1.000
_cell.length_b   1.000
_cell.length_c   1.000
_cell.angle_alpha   90.00
_cell.angle_beta   90.00
_cell.angle_gamma   90.00
#
_symmetry.space_group_name_H-M   'P 1'
#
loop_
_entity.id
_entity.type
_entity.pdbx_description
1 polymer ?
#
loop_
_entity_poly.entity_id
_entity_poly.type
_entity_poly.pdbx_seq_one_letter_code
_entity_poly.pdbx_strand_id
1 'polypeptide(L)'
;MAARNRLLAARARIDTRAWQVKRRERTRYLIELGGLVAKAGLVELTDDDRAVMLGLLADAAAKLRSGERTQYLALWRRRGRRAFDDEI
;
A
#
# COMPACT_ATOMS: atom_id res chain seq x y z
N MET A 1 9.41 -41.65 18.37
CA MET A 1 8.40 -40.93 17.56
C MET A 1 7.81 -39.69 18.24
N ALA A 2 7.42 -39.74 19.52
CA ALA A 2 6.71 -38.64 20.19
C ALA A 2 7.45 -37.27 20.18
N ALA A 3 8.78 -37.24 20.38
CA ALA A 3 9.57 -36.01 20.36
C ALA A 3 9.56 -35.32 18.97
N ARG A 4 9.66 -36.10 17.89
CA ARG A 4 9.60 -35.60 16.50
C ARG A 4 8.24 -34.98 16.19
N ASN A 5 7.15 -35.63 16.62
CA ASN A 5 5.80 -35.11 16.41
C ASN A 5 5.57 -33.78 17.17
N ARG A 6 6.13 -33.61 18.37
CA ARG A 6 6.07 -32.35 19.12
C ARG A 6 6.82 -31.22 18.41
N LEU A 7 8.02 -31.50 17.86
CA LEU A 7 8.79 -30.53 17.10
C LEU A 7 8.07 -30.08 15.83
N LEU A 8 7.48 -31.03 15.09
CA LEU A 8 6.67 -30.74 13.90
C LEU A 8 5.44 -29.89 14.25
N ALA A 9 4.73 -30.22 15.33
CA ALA A 9 3.59 -29.45 15.80
C ALA A 9 3.98 -28.03 16.27
N ALA A 10 5.12 -27.87 16.95
CA ALA A 10 5.64 -26.57 17.34
C ALA A 10 6.01 -25.73 16.10
N ARG A 11 6.66 -26.34 15.10
CA ARG A 11 7.01 -25.67 13.85
C ARG A 11 5.77 -25.22 13.08
N ALA A 12 4.78 -26.09 12.93
CA ALA A 12 3.52 -25.76 12.25
C ALA A 12 2.77 -24.58 12.92
N ARG A 13 2.79 -24.50 14.25
CA ARG A 13 2.20 -23.36 14.98
C ARG A 13 2.96 -22.05 14.74
N ILE A 14 4.29 -22.10 14.73
CA ILE A 14 5.14 -20.94 14.43
C ILE A 14 4.88 -20.46 13.01
N ASP A 15 4.87 -21.37 12.04
CA ASP A 15 4.62 -21.05 10.62
C ASP A 15 3.21 -20.45 10.42
N THR A 16 2.20 -21.01 11.10
CA THR A 16 0.83 -20.46 11.09
C THR A 16 0.78 -19.05 11.68
N ARG A 17 1.46 -18.82 12.80
CA ARG A 17 1.53 -17.49 13.44
C ARG A 17 2.25 -16.48 12.54
N ALA A 18 3.35 -16.89 11.92
CA ALA A 18 4.09 -16.06 10.98
C ALA A 18 3.25 -15.68 9.76
N TRP A 19 2.46 -16.63 9.23
CA TRP A 19 1.52 -16.37 8.14
C TRP A 19 0.42 -15.38 8.54
N GLN A 20 -0.17 -15.55 9.73
CA GLN A 20 -1.18 -14.63 10.26
C GLN A 20 -0.64 -13.20 10.41
N VAL A 21 0.58 -13.05 10.92
CA VAL A 21 1.24 -11.73 11.05
C VAL A 21 1.42 -11.09 9.67
N LYS A 22 2.02 -11.81 8.71
CA LYS A 22 2.21 -11.32 7.34
C LYS A 22 0.89 -10.93 6.66
N ARG A 23 -0.18 -11.70 6.90
CA ARG A 23 -1.52 -11.39 6.38
C ARG A 23 -2.06 -10.07 6.95
N ARG A 24 -1.93 -9.87 8.27
CA ARG A 24 -2.36 -8.62 8.92
C ARG A 24 -1.56 -7.42 8.42
N GLU A 25 -0.25 -7.56 8.30
CA GLU A 25 0.63 -6.52 7.75
C GLU A 25 0.24 -6.16 6.31
N ARG A 26 0.02 -7.16 5.45
CA ARG A 26 -0.46 -6.94 4.08
C ARG A 26 -1.81 -6.25 4.04
N THR A 27 -2.75 -6.68 4.88
CA THR A 27 -4.09 -6.08 4.92
C THR A 27 -4.02 -4.62 5.36
N ARG A 28 -3.26 -4.34 6.43
CA ARG A 28 -3.04 -2.98 6.91
C ARG A 28 -2.39 -2.11 5.84
N TYR A 29 -1.34 -2.59 5.18
CA TYR A 29 -0.67 -1.87 4.10
C TYR A 29 -1.62 -1.52 2.94
N LEU A 30 -2.46 -2.47 2.50
CA LEU A 30 -3.43 -2.22 1.43
C LEU A 30 -4.52 -1.23 1.85
N ILE A 31 -4.97 -1.26 3.12
CA ILE A 31 -5.92 -0.29 3.67
C ILE A 31 -5.30 1.10 3.71
N GLU A 32 -4.06 1.22 4.18
CA GLU A 32 -3.33 2.50 4.21
C GLU A 32 -3.21 3.09 2.81
N LEU A 33 -2.84 2.27 1.81
CA LEU A 33 -2.81 2.71 0.42
C LEU A 33 -4.18 3.14 -0.11
N GLY A 34 -5.23 2.38 0.20
CA GLY A 34 -6.61 2.75 -0.15
C GLY A 34 -7.04 4.07 0.50
N GLY A 35 -6.64 4.31 1.74
CA GLY A 35 -6.85 5.57 2.44
C GLY A 35 -6.21 6.76 1.74
N LEU A 36 -5.02 6.60 1.15
CA LEU A 36 -4.38 7.65 0.35
C LEU A 36 -5.17 7.99 -0.91
N VAL A 37 -5.75 6.98 -1.57
CA VAL A 37 -6.58 7.18 -2.78
C VAL A 37 -7.85 7.95 -2.42
N ALA A 38 -8.50 7.60 -1.31
CA ALA A 38 -9.69 8.30 -0.81
C ALA A 38 -9.36 9.75 -0.39
N LYS A 39 -8.30 9.96 0.40
CA LYS A 39 -7.82 11.29 0.83
C LYS A 39 -7.45 12.19 -0.34
N ALA A 40 -6.92 11.63 -1.42
CA ALA A 40 -6.65 12.38 -2.65
C ALA A 40 -7.92 12.79 -3.42
N GLY A 41 -9.11 12.45 -2.92
CA GLY A 41 -10.40 12.73 -3.57
C GLY A 41 -10.67 11.88 -4.80
N LEU A 42 -9.81 10.90 -5.11
CA LEU A 42 -9.88 10.17 -6.38
C LEU A 42 -11.12 9.29 -6.46
N VAL A 43 -11.58 8.72 -5.34
CA VAL A 43 -12.79 7.87 -5.32
C VAL A 43 -14.00 8.68 -5.79
N GLU A 44 -14.20 9.87 -5.21
CA GLU A 44 -15.31 10.76 -5.56
C GLU A 44 -15.17 11.33 -6.98
N LEU A 45 -13.98 11.85 -7.32
CA LEU A 45 -13.74 12.50 -8.62
C LEU A 45 -13.79 11.54 -9.80
N THR A 46 -13.66 10.23 -9.56
CA THR A 46 -13.69 9.20 -10.61
C THR A 46 -14.94 8.32 -10.55
N ASP A 47 -15.89 8.59 -9.65
CA ASP A 47 -17.07 7.75 -9.43
C ASP A 47 -16.72 6.26 -9.19
N ASP A 48 -15.68 6.03 -8.37
CA ASP A 48 -15.09 4.71 -8.11
C ASP A 48 -14.64 3.92 -9.37
N ASP A 49 -14.41 4.60 -10.51
CA ASP A 49 -13.90 3.95 -11.72
C ASP A 49 -12.44 3.51 -11.54
N ARG A 50 -12.27 2.21 -11.28
CA ARG A 50 -10.97 1.57 -11.06
C ARG A 50 -10.05 1.62 -12.27
N ALA A 51 -10.59 1.64 -13.49
CA ALA A 51 -9.77 1.76 -14.69
C ALA A 51 -9.20 3.17 -14.81
N VAL A 52 -10.00 4.21 -14.49
CA VAL A 52 -9.53 5.60 -14.45
C VAL A 52 -8.49 5.78 -13.36
N MET A 53 -8.73 5.31 -12.13
CA MET A 53 -7.76 5.37 -11.04
C MET A 53 -6.45 4.66 -11.40
N LEU A 54 -6.52 3.49 -12.01
CA LEU A 54 -5.32 2.77 -12.48
C LEU A 54 -4.58 3.57 -13.57
N GLY A 55 -5.31 4.19 -14.51
CA GLY A 55 -4.74 5.05 -15.54
C GLY A 55 -3.96 6.24 -14.96
N LEU A 56 -4.52 6.92 -13.96
CA LEU A 56 -3.86 8.02 -13.25
C LEU A 56 -2.57 7.58 -12.57
N LEU A 57 -2.60 6.44 -11.87
CA LEU A 57 -1.41 5.88 -11.21
C LEU A 57 -0.35 5.43 -12.23
N ALA A 58 -0.78 4.88 -13.37
CA ALA A 58 0.12 4.48 -14.44
C ALA A 58 0.82 5.68 -15.10
N ASP A 59 0.11 6.80 -15.29
CA ASP A 59 0.67 8.05 -15.80
C ASP A 59 1.68 8.66 -14.81
N ALA A 60 1.37 8.64 -13.51
CA ALA A 60 2.35 9.03 -12.48
C ALA A 60 3.60 8.12 -12.50
N ALA A 61 3.42 6.81 -12.66
CA ALA A 61 4.53 5.88 -12.77
C ALA A 61 5.37 6.12 -14.04
N ALA A 62 4.74 6.49 -15.16
CA ALA A 62 5.43 6.86 -16.39
C ALA A 62 6.30 8.12 -16.21
N LYS A 63 5.78 9.15 -15.53
CA LYS A 63 6.55 10.35 -15.16
C LYS A 63 7.77 10.03 -14.29
N LEU A 64 7.67 9.06 -13.37
CA LEU A 64 8.81 8.64 -12.55
C LEU A 64 9.84 7.77 -13.28
N ARG A 65 9.44 7.13 -14.38
CA ARG A 65 10.37 6.39 -15.26
C ARG A 65 11.06 7.30 -16.27
N SER A 66 10.67 8.57 -16.37
CA SER A 66 11.36 9.56 -17.20
C SER A 66 12.65 10.06 -16.54
N GLY A 67 13.45 10.84 -17.28
CA GLY A 67 14.68 11.46 -16.77
C GLY A 67 14.47 12.48 -15.64
N GLU A 68 13.23 12.88 -15.35
CA GLU A 68 12.89 13.96 -14.40
C GLU A 68 12.40 13.45 -13.04
N ARG A 69 12.61 12.16 -12.73
CA ARG A 69 12.12 11.50 -11.49
C ARG A 69 12.30 12.34 -10.22
N THR A 70 13.48 12.92 -10.02
CA THR A 70 13.81 13.70 -8.81
C THR A 70 12.93 14.94 -8.67
N GLN A 71 12.66 15.64 -9.77
CA GLN A 71 11.82 16.83 -9.80
C GLN A 71 10.36 16.48 -9.48
N TYR A 72 9.81 15.44 -10.12
CA TYR A 72 8.45 14.96 -9.83
C TYR A 72 8.29 14.51 -8.38
N LEU A 73 9.26 13.76 -7.83
CA LEU A 73 9.23 13.35 -6.42
C LEU A 73 9.27 14.54 -5.47
N ALA A 74 10.10 15.56 -5.74
CA ALA A 74 10.18 16.75 -4.90
C ALA A 74 8.85 17.53 -4.92
N LEU A 75 8.25 17.70 -6.10
CA LEU A 75 6.96 18.35 -6.29
C LEU A 75 5.85 17.62 -5.55
N TRP A 76 5.71 16.30 -5.75
CA TRP A 76 4.63 15.51 -5.16
C TRP A 76 4.78 15.35 -3.65
N ARG A 77 6.00 15.23 -3.11
CA ARG A 77 6.20 15.25 -1.65
C ARG A 77 5.70 16.55 -1.02
N ARG A 78 5.99 17.70 -1.64
CA ARG A 78 5.53 18.99 -1.13
C ARG A 78 4.00 19.10 -1.19
N ARG A 79 3.38 18.65 -2.29
CA ARG A 79 1.92 18.64 -2.42
C ARG A 79 1.27 17.68 -1.42
N GLY A 80 1.82 16.47 -1.28
CA GLY A 80 1.34 15.46 -0.35
C GLY A 80 1.35 15.97 1.09
N ARG A 81 2.46 16.59 1.54
CA ARG A 81 2.52 17.17 2.90
C ARG A 81 1.38 18.15 3.16
N ARG A 82 1.14 19.11 2.26
CA ARG A 82 0.00 20.04 2.41
C ARG A 82 -1.35 19.33 2.48
N ALA A 83 -1.58 18.34 1.62
CA ALA A 83 -2.82 17.56 1.66
C ALA A 83 -2.99 16.74 2.96
N PHE A 84 -1.90 16.44 3.68
CA PHE A 84 -1.98 15.89 5.02
C PHE A 84 -2.25 16.95 6.10
N ASP A 85 -1.70 18.15 5.91
CA ASP A 85 -1.85 19.27 6.85
C ASP A 85 -3.23 19.95 6.75
N ASP A 86 -3.82 20.04 5.56
CA ASP A 86 -5.10 20.73 5.28
C ASP A 86 -6.35 20.01 5.85
N GLU A 87 -6.19 18.81 6.40
CA GLU A 87 -7.27 18.01 7.03
C GLU A 87 -7.26 18.04 8.57
N ILE A 88 -6.33 18.78 9.18
CA ILE A 88 -6.23 19.02 10.64
C ILE A 88 -6.70 20.43 10.97
#